data_AF-A0A8J8XYU2-F1
#
_entry.id   AF-A0A8J8XYU2-F1
#
_cell.length_a   1.000
_cell.length_b   1.000
_cell.length_c   1.000
_cell.angle_alpha   90.00
_cell.angle_beta   90.00
_cell.angle_gamma   90.00
#
_symmetry.space_group_name_H-M   'P 1'
#
loop_
_entity.id
_entity.type
_entity.pdbx_description
1 polymer ?
#
loop_
_entity_poly.entity_id
_entity_poly.type
_entity_poly.pdbx_seq_one_letter_code
_entity_poly.pdbx_strand_id
1 'polypeptide(L)'
;GISPSWPGWFCHMLKNPYTIQKQPLHQFVQRPLFPLPAAFCNPVRYMFIQTQDTPNPNSLKFIPGKPVLETRTMDFPTPAAAFRSPLARQLFRIEGVKSVFFGPDFITVTKENEELDWNLLKPDIYATIMDFFASGLPLVTEETPSGEAGSEEDDEVVAMIKELLDTRIRPTVQEDGGDVIYKGFEDGIVQLKLQGSCTSCPSSIITLKNGIQNMLQFYIPEVEGVEQVCQYYMTV
;
A
#
# COMPACT_ATOMS: atom_id res chain seq x y z
N GLY A 1 57.45 -20.56 79.29
CA GLY A 1 57.33 -20.21 77.86
C GLY A 1 56.70 -21.38 77.13
N ILE A 2 55.98 -21.14 76.04
CA ILE A 2 55.19 -22.16 75.32
C ILE A 2 56.04 -22.86 74.24
N SER A 3 55.73 -24.13 74.00
CA SER A 3 56.29 -25.07 73.00
C SER A 3 55.12 -25.76 72.23
N PRO A 4 55.29 -26.69 71.26
CA PRO A 4 56.49 -27.27 70.62
C PRO A 4 56.65 -26.71 69.18
N SER A 5 57.05 -27.34 68.05
CA SER A 5 57.24 -28.74 67.59
C SER A 5 58.27 -28.83 66.43
N TRP A 6 58.53 -30.04 65.91
CA TRP A 6 59.44 -30.32 64.78
C TRP A 6 58.76 -31.16 63.65
N PRO A 7 59.37 -31.35 62.45
CA PRO A 7 58.65 -31.58 61.18
C PRO A 7 58.92 -32.94 60.46
N GLY A 8 58.25 -33.14 59.31
CA GLY A 8 58.65 -34.08 58.23
C GLY A 8 59.30 -33.31 57.05
N TRP A 9 60.37 -33.75 56.35
CA TRP A 9 60.70 -35.06 55.72
C TRP A 9 59.82 -35.38 54.49
N PHE A 10 60.33 -35.78 53.31
CA PHE A 10 61.72 -35.94 52.83
C PHE A 10 61.78 -36.04 51.28
N CYS A 11 63.01 -36.11 50.76
CA CYS A 11 63.41 -36.70 49.47
C CYS A 11 63.24 -35.92 48.14
N HIS A 12 64.25 -36.15 47.30
CA HIS A 12 64.55 -35.56 46.00
C HIS A 12 64.49 -36.68 44.96
N MET A 13 63.99 -36.46 43.73
CA MET A 13 64.62 -36.92 42.47
C MET A 13 63.74 -36.75 41.22
N LEU A 14 64.44 -36.46 40.12
CA LEU A 14 63.98 -36.30 38.74
C LEU A 14 63.43 -37.61 38.14
N LYS A 15 62.36 -37.54 37.31
CA LYS A 15 62.43 -37.79 35.84
C LYS A 15 61.07 -37.71 35.10
N ASN A 16 61.19 -37.38 33.81
CA ASN A 16 60.20 -37.44 32.72
C ASN A 16 59.91 -38.91 32.29
N PRO A 17 58.95 -39.21 31.36
CA PRO A 17 57.75 -38.47 30.93
C PRO A 17 56.49 -39.37 30.70
N TYR A 18 55.42 -38.78 30.13
CA TYR A 18 54.32 -39.37 29.32
C TYR A 18 53.77 -40.80 29.56
N THR A 19 52.46 -40.90 29.80
CA THR A 19 51.52 -41.72 28.99
C THR A 19 50.07 -41.26 29.25
N ILE A 20 49.21 -41.31 28.22
CA ILE A 20 47.79 -40.91 28.29
C ILE A 20 46.89 -42.15 28.38
N GLN A 21 45.95 -42.17 29.33
CA GLN A 21 44.71 -42.95 29.23
C GLN A 21 43.51 -42.20 29.82
N LYS A 22 42.30 -42.64 29.44
CA LYS A 22 41.02 -41.91 29.54
C LYS A 22 40.22 -42.25 30.81
N GLN A 23 39.49 -41.28 31.37
CA GLN A 23 38.30 -41.48 32.21
C GLN A 23 37.27 -40.34 31.97
N PRO A 24 35.99 -40.45 32.42
CA PRO A 24 34.85 -40.13 31.55
C PRO A 24 34.14 -38.77 31.74
N LEU A 25 33.28 -38.50 30.75
CA LEU A 25 32.23 -37.48 30.63
C LEU A 25 31.73 -36.86 31.95
N HIS A 26 31.98 -35.56 32.14
CA HIS A 26 31.19 -34.70 33.03
C HIS A 26 30.06 -34.01 32.27
N GLN A 27 28.98 -33.69 32.99
CA GLN A 27 27.67 -33.30 32.44
C GLN A 27 27.71 -32.13 31.44
N PHE A 28 27.12 -32.35 30.27
CA PHE A 28 26.88 -31.32 29.27
C PHE A 28 25.66 -30.47 29.64
N VAL A 29 25.86 -29.43 30.45
CA VAL A 29 24.78 -28.49 30.82
C VAL A 29 24.40 -27.64 29.61
N GLN A 30 23.35 -28.07 28.90
CA GLN A 30 22.78 -27.31 27.80
C GLN A 30 22.13 -26.03 28.34
N ARG A 31 22.79 -24.89 28.16
CA ARG A 31 22.09 -23.60 28.18
C ARG A 31 21.10 -23.60 27.01
N PRO A 32 19.83 -23.23 27.20
CA PRO A 32 18.93 -23.03 26.08
C PRO A 32 19.48 -21.88 25.23
N LEU A 33 19.81 -22.19 23.97
CA LEU A 33 20.04 -21.17 22.95
C LEU A 33 18.67 -20.54 22.67
N PHE A 34 18.39 -19.41 23.34
CA PHE A 34 17.33 -18.53 22.88
C PHE A 34 17.65 -18.16 21.42
N PRO A 35 16.78 -18.45 20.45
CA PRO A 35 16.98 -17.94 19.11
C PRO A 35 16.96 -16.43 19.21
N LEU A 36 18.00 -15.77 18.69
CA LEU A 36 17.90 -14.35 18.39
C LEU A 36 16.67 -14.17 17.51
N PRO A 37 15.79 -13.18 17.78
CA PRO A 37 14.68 -12.91 16.88
C PRO A 37 15.27 -12.69 15.49
N ALA A 38 14.74 -13.40 14.49
CA ALA A 38 15.22 -13.26 13.13
C ALA A 38 15.01 -11.81 12.72
N ALA A 39 16.10 -11.04 12.70
CA ALA A 39 16.07 -9.70 12.15
C ALA A 39 15.58 -9.85 10.71
N PHE A 40 14.46 -9.21 10.38
CA PHE A 40 13.97 -9.16 9.02
C PHE A 40 14.96 -8.31 8.21
N CYS A 41 16.02 -8.95 7.74
CA CYS A 41 16.94 -8.45 6.72
C CYS A 41 16.20 -8.42 5.38
N ASN A 42 15.16 -7.59 5.33
CA ASN A 42 14.42 -7.21 4.15
C ASN A 42 15.44 -6.74 3.10
N PRO A 43 15.59 -7.43 1.96
CA PRO A 43 16.66 -7.13 1.00
C PRO A 43 16.29 -5.90 0.16
N VAL A 44 16.18 -4.75 0.81
CA VAL A 44 15.86 -3.43 0.21
C VAL A 44 17.09 -2.92 -0.56
N ARG A 45 17.35 -3.56 -1.71
CA ARG A 45 18.35 -3.14 -2.70
C ARG A 45 17.85 -3.18 -4.14
N TYR A 46 16.68 -3.78 -4.39
CA TYR A 46 15.97 -3.69 -5.67
C TYR A 46 14.47 -3.50 -5.41
N MET A 47 14.08 -2.25 -5.14
CA MET A 47 12.77 -1.75 -5.54
C MET A 47 12.96 -1.05 -6.88
N PHE A 48 12.19 -1.45 -7.90
CA PHE A 48 12.22 -0.84 -9.22
C PHE A 48 10.82 -0.38 -9.57
N ILE A 49 10.63 0.94 -9.59
CA ILE A 49 9.34 1.56 -9.88
C ILE A 49 9.18 1.67 -11.39
N GLN A 50 8.21 0.96 -11.96
CA GLN A 50 7.82 1.11 -13.36
C GLN A 50 6.83 2.27 -13.50
N THR A 51 6.80 2.92 -14.65
CA THR A 51 5.76 3.91 -14.99
C THR A 51 4.95 3.46 -16.19
N GLN A 52 3.63 3.62 -16.11
CA GLN A 52 2.69 3.45 -17.22
C GLN A 52 1.95 4.77 -17.44
N ASP A 53 1.84 5.18 -18.71
CA ASP A 53 1.02 6.31 -19.10
C ASP A 53 -0.47 5.96 -18.96
N THR A 54 -1.32 6.95 -18.67
CA THR A 54 -2.78 6.78 -18.58
C THR A 54 -3.49 7.51 -19.73
N PRO A 55 -4.78 7.27 -20.01
CA PRO A 55 -5.54 8.04 -21.00
C PRO A 55 -5.69 9.53 -20.67
N ASN A 56 -5.21 9.99 -19.50
CA ASN A 56 -5.18 11.38 -19.08
C ASN A 56 -3.73 11.89 -19.07
N PRO A 57 -3.34 12.88 -19.91
CA PRO A 57 -1.96 13.37 -19.99
C PRO A 57 -1.46 14.04 -18.70
N ASN A 58 -2.38 14.42 -17.81
CA ASN A 58 -2.07 14.98 -16.50
C ASN A 58 -1.89 13.92 -15.41
N SER A 59 -2.07 12.63 -15.69
CA SER A 59 -1.93 11.55 -14.71
C SER A 59 -0.99 10.44 -15.17
N LEU A 60 -0.08 10.03 -14.28
CA LEU A 60 0.90 8.99 -14.54
C LEU A 60 0.82 7.91 -13.44
N LYS A 61 0.87 6.63 -13.84
CA LYS A 61 0.74 5.47 -12.97
C LYS A 61 2.12 4.90 -12.64
N PHE A 62 2.43 4.77 -11.35
CA PHE A 62 3.70 4.30 -10.80
C PHE A 62 3.49 2.94 -10.12
N ILE A 63 4.22 1.91 -10.54
CA ILE A 63 4.08 0.54 -10.05
C ILE A 63 5.38 0.16 -9.32
N PRO A 64 5.43 0.21 -7.97
CA PRO A 64 6.64 -0.05 -7.19
C PRO A 64 7.08 -1.53 -7.13
N GLY A 65 6.35 -2.46 -7.77
CA GLY A 65 6.65 -3.89 -7.73
C GLY A 65 6.37 -4.55 -6.37
N LYS A 66 5.60 -3.86 -5.51
CA LYS A 66 5.05 -4.36 -4.25
C LYS A 66 3.58 -3.93 -4.16
N PRO A 67 2.72 -4.67 -3.45
CA PRO A 67 1.37 -4.20 -3.17
C PRO A 67 1.38 -2.86 -2.43
N VAL A 68 0.36 -2.06 -2.74
CA VAL A 68 0.14 -0.72 -2.20
C VAL A 68 -1.05 -0.80 -1.26
N LEU A 69 -2.27 -1.00 -1.77
CA LEU A 69 -3.47 -1.25 -0.97
C LEU A 69 -4.22 -2.52 -1.47
N GLU A 70 -3.68 -3.70 -1.17
CA GLU A 70 -4.15 -5.01 -1.68
C GLU A 70 -5.68 -5.19 -1.80
N THR A 71 -6.45 -4.68 -0.84
CA THR A 71 -7.90 -4.92 -0.72
C THR A 71 -8.79 -3.72 -1.05
N ARG A 72 -8.23 -2.52 -1.29
CA ARG A 72 -9.03 -1.29 -1.49
C ARG A 72 -8.30 -0.21 -2.27
N THR A 73 -9.04 0.73 -2.81
CA THR A 73 -8.52 1.96 -3.41
C THR A 73 -8.62 3.13 -2.42
N MET A 74 -7.85 4.20 -2.64
CA MET A 74 -7.98 5.42 -1.83
C MET A 74 -7.60 6.69 -2.61
N ASP A 75 -8.46 7.70 -2.54
CA ASP A 75 -8.31 9.00 -3.18
C ASP A 75 -7.70 10.07 -2.26
N PHE A 76 -6.79 10.87 -2.81
CA PHE A 76 -6.30 12.08 -2.17
C PHE A 76 -6.44 13.24 -3.16
N PRO A 77 -7.64 13.84 -3.28
CA PRO A 77 -7.90 14.94 -4.21
C PRO A 77 -7.31 16.29 -3.74
N THR A 78 -6.83 16.38 -2.50
CA THR A 78 -6.22 17.59 -1.92
C THR A 78 -5.11 17.22 -0.92
N PRO A 79 -4.14 18.13 -0.66
CA PRO A 79 -3.15 17.95 0.41
C PRO A 79 -3.77 17.79 1.80
N ALA A 80 -4.97 18.37 2.03
CA ALA A 80 -5.70 18.20 3.28
C ALA A 80 -6.16 16.75 3.49
N ALA A 81 -6.67 16.09 2.44
CA ALA A 81 -7.09 14.68 2.50
C ALA A 81 -5.93 13.70 2.72
N ALA A 82 -4.68 14.12 2.45
CA ALA A 82 -3.47 13.31 2.58
C ALA A 82 -3.20 12.82 4.01
N PHE A 83 -3.80 13.44 5.04
CA PHE A 83 -3.53 13.12 6.45
C PHE A 83 -3.59 11.61 6.79
N ARG A 84 -4.47 10.87 6.10
CA ARG A 84 -4.69 9.41 6.22
C ARG A 84 -3.49 8.54 5.78
N SER A 85 -2.48 9.10 5.09
CA SER A 85 -1.31 8.35 4.60
C SER A 85 0.00 9.14 4.73
N PRO A 86 1.05 8.57 5.37
CA PRO A 86 2.37 9.20 5.41
C PRO A 86 3.03 9.31 4.02
N LEU A 87 2.74 8.40 3.08
CA LEU A 87 3.26 8.47 1.71
C LEU A 87 2.57 9.59 0.92
N ALA A 88 1.25 9.70 0.98
CA ALA A 88 0.53 10.79 0.30
C ALA A 88 1.03 12.16 0.80
N ARG A 89 1.22 12.33 2.12
CA ARG A 89 1.78 13.55 2.73
C ARG A 89 3.20 13.89 2.28
N GLN A 90 3.97 12.93 1.77
CA GLN A 90 5.29 13.18 1.21
C GLN A 90 5.21 13.52 -0.28
N LEU A 91 4.39 12.80 -1.05
CA LEU A 91 4.14 13.11 -2.47
C LEU A 91 3.59 14.53 -2.67
N PHE A 92 2.70 14.99 -1.78
CA PHE A 92 2.20 16.39 -1.77
C PHE A 92 3.22 17.45 -1.34
N ARG A 93 4.48 17.10 -1.07
CA ARG A 93 5.58 18.08 -0.90
C ARG A 93 6.35 18.34 -2.19
N ILE A 94 6.12 17.53 -3.21
CA ILE A 94 6.73 17.68 -4.54
C ILE A 94 5.93 18.76 -5.28
N GLU A 95 6.62 19.77 -5.78
CA GLU A 95 5.99 20.91 -6.46
C GLU A 95 5.24 20.43 -7.72
N GLY A 96 4.02 20.91 -7.92
CA GLY A 96 3.16 20.53 -9.04
C GLY A 96 2.37 19.23 -8.89
N VAL A 97 2.37 18.56 -7.72
CA VAL A 97 1.51 17.40 -7.44
C VAL A 97 0.10 17.84 -6.96
N LYS A 98 -0.89 17.70 -7.85
CA LYS A 98 -2.29 18.11 -7.65
C LYS A 98 -3.10 17.16 -6.78
N SER A 99 -2.95 15.88 -7.05
CA SER A 99 -3.68 14.81 -6.39
C SER A 99 -2.94 13.48 -6.51
N VAL A 100 -3.19 12.61 -5.54
CA VAL A 100 -2.59 11.27 -5.45
C VAL A 100 -3.72 10.26 -5.31
N PHE A 101 -3.56 9.07 -5.88
CA PHE A 101 -4.50 7.97 -5.76
C PHE A 101 -3.75 6.66 -5.62
N PHE A 102 -4.19 5.79 -4.71
CA PHE A 102 -3.59 4.47 -4.48
C PHE A 102 -4.54 3.38 -4.95
N GLY A 103 -4.04 2.50 -5.81
CA GLY A 103 -4.67 1.25 -6.22
C GLY A 103 -4.09 0.03 -5.49
N PRO A 104 -4.43 -1.19 -5.94
CA PRO A 104 -3.96 -2.43 -5.31
C PRO A 104 -2.44 -2.58 -5.29
N ASP A 105 -1.77 -2.34 -6.41
CA ASP A 105 -0.32 -2.47 -6.62
C ASP A 105 0.35 -1.23 -7.25
N PHE A 106 -0.40 -0.13 -7.40
CA PHE A 106 0.04 1.08 -8.07
C PHE A 106 -0.32 2.38 -7.33
N ILE A 107 0.38 3.45 -7.67
CA ILE A 107 0.16 4.82 -7.23
C ILE A 107 -0.03 5.68 -8.48
N THR A 108 -1.19 6.29 -8.65
CA THR A 108 -1.40 7.33 -9.68
C THR A 108 -1.10 8.69 -9.07
N VAL A 109 -0.28 9.48 -9.75
CA VAL A 109 -0.04 10.89 -9.42
C VAL A 109 -0.62 11.74 -10.54
N THR A 110 -1.33 12.82 -10.19
CA THR A 110 -1.84 13.81 -11.13
C THR A 110 -1.08 15.13 -10.93
N LYS A 111 -0.61 15.75 -12.02
CA LYS A 111 0.07 17.05 -12.01
C LYS A 111 -0.91 18.23 -12.06
N GLU A 112 -0.50 19.40 -11.58
CA GLU A 112 -1.38 20.58 -11.46
C GLU A 112 -1.85 21.14 -12.80
N ASN A 113 -0.91 21.30 -13.74
CA ASN A 113 -1.05 21.95 -15.04
C ASN A 113 -0.27 21.20 -16.14
N GLU A 114 -0.77 21.28 -17.38
CA GLU A 114 -0.28 20.49 -18.53
C GLU A 114 1.17 20.80 -18.93
N GLU A 115 1.64 22.00 -18.61
CA GLU A 115 2.98 22.54 -18.92
C GLU A 115 4.11 21.87 -18.13
N LEU A 116 3.82 21.22 -17.00
CA LEU A 116 4.84 20.54 -16.18
C LEU A 116 5.32 19.25 -16.85
N ASP A 117 6.62 19.13 -17.09
CA ASP A 117 7.22 17.89 -17.62
C ASP A 117 7.36 16.82 -16.51
N TRP A 118 6.82 15.62 -16.78
CA TRP A 118 7.00 14.44 -15.95
C TRP A 118 8.47 14.08 -15.71
N ASN A 119 9.39 14.46 -16.60
CA ASN A 119 10.83 14.25 -16.39
C ASN A 119 11.40 15.03 -15.21
N LEU A 120 10.76 16.13 -14.79
CA LEU A 120 11.12 16.89 -13.60
C LEU A 120 10.52 16.28 -12.32
N LEU A 121 9.27 15.80 -12.37
CA LEU A 121 8.58 15.22 -11.21
C LEU A 121 9.02 13.77 -10.91
N LYS A 122 9.38 12.98 -11.94
CA LYS A 122 9.74 11.55 -11.80
C LYS A 122 10.85 11.29 -10.77
N PRO A 123 12.00 12.00 -10.77
CA PRO A 123 13.07 11.77 -9.78
C PRO A 123 12.61 11.87 -8.33
N ASP A 124 11.87 12.92 -7.97
CA ASP A 124 11.42 13.15 -6.60
C ASP A 124 10.29 12.20 -6.19
N ILE A 125 9.40 11.83 -7.12
CA ILE A 125 8.38 10.81 -6.89
C ILE A 125 9.04 9.45 -6.64
N TYR A 126 10.02 9.05 -7.45
CA TYR A 126 10.77 7.82 -7.24
C TYR A 126 11.50 7.82 -5.89
N ALA A 127 12.22 8.89 -5.56
CA ALA A 127 12.92 9.02 -4.29
C ALA A 127 11.98 8.89 -3.09
N THR A 128 10.84 9.60 -3.14
CA THR A 128 9.80 9.58 -2.10
C THR A 128 9.20 8.18 -1.90
N ILE A 129 8.85 7.49 -2.99
CA ILE A 129 8.28 6.13 -2.91
C ILE A 129 9.33 5.14 -2.39
N MET A 130 10.58 5.21 -2.86
CA MET A 130 11.65 4.32 -2.41
C MET A 130 12.00 4.53 -0.93
N ASP A 131 12.14 5.76 -0.46
CA ASP A 131 12.42 6.07 0.94
C ASP A 131 11.27 5.61 1.85
N PHE A 132 10.02 5.88 1.46
CA PHE A 132 8.85 5.40 2.19
C PHE A 132 8.85 3.86 2.34
N PHE A 133 9.01 3.11 1.24
CA PHE A 133 9.05 1.64 1.30
C PHE A 133 10.33 1.06 1.95
N ALA A 134 11.40 1.85 2.08
CA ALA A 134 12.58 1.50 2.86
C ALA A 134 12.39 1.76 4.36
N SER A 135 11.64 2.82 4.72
CA SER A 135 11.36 3.21 6.11
C SER A 135 10.48 2.21 6.87
N GLY A 136 9.66 1.43 6.16
CA GLY A 136 8.73 0.46 6.76
C GLY A 136 7.53 1.10 7.48
N LEU A 137 7.25 2.39 7.25
CA LEU A 137 6.09 3.09 7.79
C LEU A 137 4.77 2.49 7.28
N PRO A 138 3.67 2.53 8.06
CA PRO A 138 2.36 2.10 7.60
C PRO A 138 1.86 3.02 6.48
N LEU A 139 1.29 2.44 5.42
CA LEU A 139 0.79 3.22 4.28
C LEU A 139 -0.46 4.03 4.62
N VAL A 140 -1.28 3.54 5.56
CA VAL A 140 -2.51 4.19 6.03
C VAL A 140 -2.49 4.27 7.56
N THR A 141 -2.93 5.38 8.13
CA THR A 141 -3.00 5.59 9.58
C THR A 141 -4.41 5.47 10.17
N GLU A 142 -5.45 5.64 9.35
CA GLU A 142 -6.85 5.70 9.78
C GLU A 142 -7.73 4.78 8.92
N GLU A 143 -8.65 4.04 9.53
CA GLU A 143 -9.58 3.16 8.83
C GLU A 143 -11.01 3.71 8.88
N THR A 144 -11.46 4.34 7.80
CA THR A 144 -12.85 4.76 7.63
C THR A 144 -13.67 3.61 7.04
N PRO A 145 -14.69 3.06 7.74
CA PRO A 145 -15.58 2.07 7.17
C PRO A 145 -16.59 2.75 6.23
N SER A 146 -16.68 2.27 4.99
CA SER A 146 -17.81 2.57 4.11
C SER A 146 -18.97 1.65 4.47
N GLY A 147 -20.00 2.19 5.14
CA GLY A 147 -21.28 1.53 5.33
C GLY A 147 -22.33 2.12 4.39
N GLU A 148 -23.06 1.27 3.69
CA GLU A 148 -24.28 1.60 2.94
C GLU A 148 -25.40 0.72 3.47
N ALA A 149 -26.62 1.25 3.53
CA ALA A 149 -27.84 0.52 3.89
C ALA A 149 -28.87 0.77 2.79
N GLY A 150 -29.38 -0.30 2.18
CA GLY A 150 -30.38 -0.29 1.11
C GLY A 150 -31.71 -0.91 1.53
N SER A 151 -32.64 -0.98 0.59
CA SER A 151 -33.98 -1.59 0.75
C SER A 151 -34.03 -2.93 0.02
N GLU A 152 -34.80 -3.89 0.55
CA GLU A 152 -34.77 -5.31 0.11
C GLU A 152 -35.15 -5.53 -1.38
N GLU A 153 -35.85 -4.61 -2.05
CA GLU A 153 -36.12 -4.67 -3.50
C GLU A 153 -35.05 -3.93 -4.35
N ASP A 154 -34.50 -2.81 -3.84
CA ASP A 154 -33.36 -2.14 -4.47
C ASP A 154 -32.12 -3.06 -4.44
N ASP A 155 -31.96 -3.85 -3.37
CA ASP A 155 -30.81 -4.69 -3.11
C ASP A 155 -30.51 -5.70 -4.24
N GLU A 156 -31.51 -6.22 -4.97
CA GLU A 156 -31.24 -7.10 -6.13
C GLU A 156 -30.62 -6.32 -7.31
N VAL A 157 -31.21 -5.20 -7.69
CA VAL A 157 -30.71 -4.35 -8.80
C VAL A 157 -29.37 -3.72 -8.43
N VAL A 158 -29.23 -3.26 -7.19
CA VAL A 158 -28.00 -2.70 -6.63
C VAL A 158 -26.90 -3.75 -6.48
N ALA A 159 -27.23 -5.01 -6.17
CA ALA A 159 -26.27 -6.11 -6.21
C ALA A 159 -25.77 -6.37 -7.64
N MET A 160 -26.65 -6.40 -8.64
CA MET A 160 -26.25 -6.53 -10.04
C MET A 160 -25.38 -5.35 -10.50
N ILE A 161 -25.72 -4.11 -10.15
CA ILE A 161 -24.90 -2.92 -10.44
C ILE A 161 -23.51 -3.06 -9.79
N LYS A 162 -23.44 -3.47 -8.52
CA LYS A 162 -22.17 -3.65 -7.78
C LYS A 162 -21.33 -4.79 -8.35
N GLU A 163 -21.93 -5.92 -8.72
CA GLU A 163 -21.22 -7.02 -9.38
C GLU A 163 -20.64 -6.60 -10.74
N LEU A 164 -21.40 -5.90 -11.58
CA LEU A 164 -20.92 -5.40 -12.87
C LEU A 164 -19.81 -4.35 -12.72
N LEU A 165 -19.91 -3.48 -11.70
CA LEU A 165 -18.86 -2.53 -11.36
C LEU A 165 -17.57 -3.26 -10.98
N ASP A 166 -17.62 -4.19 -10.02
CA ASP A 166 -16.45 -4.90 -9.51
C ASP A 166 -15.84 -5.89 -10.51
N THR A 167 -16.66 -6.57 -11.32
CA THR A 167 -16.18 -7.63 -12.23
C THR A 167 -15.76 -7.15 -13.62
N ARG A 168 -16.26 -6.00 -14.09
CA ARG A 168 -16.00 -5.50 -15.47
C ARG A 168 -15.43 -4.09 -15.52
N ILE A 169 -16.06 -3.13 -14.84
CA ILE A 169 -15.70 -1.72 -14.97
C ILE A 169 -14.42 -1.42 -14.19
N ARG A 170 -14.40 -1.69 -12.87
CA ARG A 170 -13.29 -1.34 -11.98
C ARG A 170 -11.94 -1.95 -12.40
N PRO A 171 -11.84 -3.19 -12.90
CA PRO A 171 -10.58 -3.72 -13.44
C PRO A 171 -10.01 -2.85 -14.56
N THR A 172 -10.85 -2.46 -15.53
CA THR A 172 -10.46 -1.60 -16.67
C THR A 172 -10.09 -0.19 -16.21
N VAL A 173 -10.87 0.39 -15.28
CA VAL A 173 -10.61 1.74 -14.75
C VAL A 173 -9.35 1.78 -13.88
N GLN A 174 -9.02 0.70 -13.17
CA GLN A 174 -7.78 0.57 -12.41
C GLN A 174 -6.58 0.26 -13.32
N GLU A 175 -6.77 -0.36 -14.49
CA GLU A 175 -5.75 -0.41 -15.55
C GLU A 175 -5.37 1.02 -15.98
N ASP A 176 -6.36 1.88 -16.26
CA ASP A 176 -6.23 3.32 -16.55
C ASP A 176 -5.76 4.19 -15.35
N GLY A 177 -5.56 3.60 -14.17
CA GLY A 177 -5.03 4.30 -12.99
C GLY A 177 -6.05 5.13 -12.20
N GLY A 178 -7.35 4.86 -12.37
CA GLY A 178 -8.43 5.43 -11.57
C GLY A 178 -9.16 4.38 -10.74
N ASP A 179 -10.36 4.74 -10.26
CA ASP A 179 -11.37 3.78 -9.80
C ASP A 179 -12.77 4.42 -9.87
N VAL A 180 -13.82 3.60 -9.71
CA VAL A 180 -15.20 4.08 -9.55
C VAL A 180 -15.83 3.51 -8.29
N ILE A 181 -16.44 4.41 -7.50
CA ILE A 181 -17.12 4.07 -6.25
C ILE A 181 -18.62 4.31 -6.44
N TYR A 182 -19.42 3.25 -6.30
CA TYR A 182 -20.88 3.34 -6.25
C TYR A 182 -21.32 4.27 -5.12
N LYS A 183 -22.41 5.03 -5.30
CA LYS A 183 -22.93 5.99 -4.31
C LYS A 183 -24.43 5.93 -4.08
N GLY A 184 -25.21 5.44 -5.03
CA GLY A 184 -26.66 5.30 -4.93
C GLY A 184 -27.28 4.86 -6.26
N PHE A 185 -28.55 4.49 -6.23
CA PHE A 185 -29.38 4.21 -7.40
C PHE A 185 -30.79 4.69 -7.06
N GLU A 186 -31.27 5.70 -7.78
CA GLU A 186 -32.54 6.39 -7.51
C GLU A 186 -33.15 6.76 -8.87
N ASP A 187 -34.47 6.55 -9.06
CA ASP A 187 -35.20 6.88 -10.30
C ASP A 187 -34.52 6.41 -11.60
N GLY A 188 -33.92 5.21 -11.60
CA GLY A 188 -33.20 4.64 -12.76
C GLY A 188 -31.81 5.23 -13.00
N ILE A 189 -31.33 6.13 -12.15
CA ILE A 189 -30.02 6.81 -12.27
C ILE A 189 -29.00 6.23 -11.29
N VAL A 190 -27.93 5.64 -11.82
CA VAL A 190 -26.80 5.13 -11.02
C VAL A 190 -25.84 6.27 -10.68
N GLN A 191 -25.71 6.60 -9.39
CA GLN A 191 -24.81 7.63 -8.90
C GLN A 191 -23.42 7.03 -8.62
N LEU A 192 -22.38 7.57 -9.27
CA LEU A 192 -20.99 7.12 -9.14
C LEU A 192 -20.04 8.27 -8.77
N LYS A 193 -19.06 8.00 -7.90
CA LYS A 193 -17.91 8.88 -7.67
C LYS A 193 -16.70 8.32 -8.43
N LEU A 194 -16.22 9.06 -9.44
CA LEU A 194 -14.97 8.77 -10.13
C LEU A 194 -13.76 9.13 -9.23
N GLN A 195 -12.66 8.38 -9.33
CA GLN A 195 -11.42 8.58 -8.57
C GLN A 195 -10.17 8.44 -9.44
N GLY A 196 -9.03 8.94 -8.95
CA GLY A 196 -7.72 8.86 -9.62
C GLY A 196 -7.67 9.59 -10.97
N SER A 197 -7.02 8.98 -11.96
CA SER A 197 -6.82 9.56 -13.31
C SER A 197 -8.11 10.03 -13.98
N CYS A 198 -9.24 9.41 -13.67
CA CYS A 198 -10.56 9.68 -14.24
C CYS A 198 -11.19 11.01 -13.80
N THR A 199 -10.56 11.79 -12.90
CA THR A 199 -11.17 12.98 -12.28
C THR A 199 -10.71 14.32 -12.84
N SER A 200 -9.60 14.38 -13.56
CA SER A 200 -8.90 15.64 -13.88
C SER A 200 -8.84 16.02 -15.36
N CYS A 201 -9.47 15.25 -16.25
CA CYS A 201 -9.56 15.56 -17.68
C CYS A 201 -11.02 15.42 -18.20
N PRO A 202 -11.65 16.48 -18.74
CA PRO A 202 -13.05 16.44 -19.17
C PRO A 202 -13.39 15.38 -20.23
N SER A 203 -12.48 15.13 -21.17
CA SER A 203 -12.68 14.10 -22.21
C SER A 203 -12.68 12.69 -21.60
N SER A 204 -11.73 12.38 -20.71
CA SER A 204 -11.68 11.11 -19.99
C SER A 204 -12.94 10.88 -19.15
N ILE A 205 -13.45 11.93 -18.47
CA ILE A 205 -14.71 11.88 -17.71
C ILE A 205 -15.89 11.50 -18.62
N ILE A 206 -16.07 12.21 -19.74
CA ILE A 206 -17.22 11.99 -20.65
C ILE A 206 -17.15 10.59 -21.29
N THR A 207 -15.98 10.19 -21.79
CA THR A 207 -15.81 8.86 -22.42
C THR A 207 -16.04 7.74 -21.41
N LEU A 208 -15.51 7.84 -20.19
CA LEU A 208 -15.72 6.84 -19.15
C LEU A 208 -17.18 6.78 -18.70
N LYS A 209 -17.82 7.94 -18.45
CA LYS A 209 -19.24 8.00 -18.09
C LYS A 209 -20.10 7.27 -19.12
N ASN A 210 -19.92 7.59 -20.39
CA ASN A 210 -20.69 7.00 -21.49
C ASN A 210 -20.41 5.49 -21.63
N GLY A 211 -19.15 5.06 -21.47
CA GLY A 211 -18.78 3.64 -21.47
C GLY A 211 -19.47 2.84 -20.36
N ILE A 212 -19.47 3.37 -19.13
CA ILE A 212 -20.15 2.76 -17.98
C ILE A 212 -21.66 2.72 -18.20
N GLN A 213 -22.27 3.83 -18.63
CA GLN A 213 -23.71 3.92 -18.87
C GLN A 213 -24.17 2.92 -19.92
N ASN A 214 -23.49 2.85 -21.06
CA ASN A 214 -23.79 1.89 -22.12
C ASN A 214 -23.67 0.43 -21.64
N MET A 215 -22.72 0.14 -20.75
CA MET A 215 -22.54 -1.22 -20.22
C MET A 215 -23.64 -1.60 -19.22
N LEU A 216 -24.00 -0.68 -18.31
CA LEU A 216 -25.06 -0.92 -17.33
C LEU A 216 -26.43 -1.05 -18.01
N GLN A 217 -26.78 -0.12 -18.91
CA GLN A 217 -28.00 -0.18 -19.73
C GLN A 217 -28.15 -1.48 -20.55
N PHE A 218 -27.04 -2.11 -20.94
CA PHE A 218 -27.07 -3.35 -21.72
C PHE A 218 -27.37 -4.60 -20.87
N TYR A 219 -26.98 -4.59 -19.59
CA TYR A 219 -27.15 -5.74 -18.69
C TYR A 219 -28.31 -5.58 -17.70
N ILE A 220 -28.70 -4.35 -17.37
CA ILE A 220 -29.72 -4.00 -16.37
C ILE A 220 -30.69 -2.99 -17.01
N PRO A 221 -31.84 -3.44 -17.53
CA PRO A 221 -32.79 -2.57 -18.24
C PRO A 221 -33.48 -1.52 -17.34
N GLU A 222 -33.38 -1.67 -16.01
CA GLU A 222 -33.85 -0.71 -15.00
C GLU A 222 -32.94 0.54 -14.90
N VAL A 223 -31.72 0.49 -15.45
CA VAL A 223 -30.81 1.64 -15.50
C VAL A 223 -31.14 2.52 -16.70
N GLU A 224 -31.80 3.64 -16.48
CA GLU A 224 -31.98 4.68 -17.51
C GLU A 224 -30.70 5.49 -17.72
N GLY A 225 -29.91 5.72 -16.67
CA GLY A 225 -28.74 6.59 -16.75
C GLY A 225 -27.70 6.42 -15.66
N VAL A 226 -26.60 7.18 -15.81
CA VAL A 226 -25.52 7.29 -14.84
C VAL A 226 -25.28 8.77 -14.55
N GLU A 227 -24.94 9.12 -13.32
CA GLU A 227 -24.46 10.46 -12.96
C GLU A 227 -23.20 10.44 -12.11
N GLN A 228 -22.34 11.44 -12.32
CA GLN A 228 -21.12 11.63 -11.53
C GLN A 228 -21.43 12.53 -10.34
N VAL A 229 -21.51 11.94 -9.14
CA VAL A 229 -21.60 12.70 -7.90
C VAL A 229 -20.20 13.18 -7.50
N CYS A 230 -19.84 14.38 -7.99
CA CYS A 230 -18.70 15.12 -7.48
C CYS A 230 -18.96 15.49 -6.01
N GLN A 231 -18.03 15.15 -5.12
CA GLN A 231 -18.11 15.44 -3.69
C GLN A 231 -17.79 16.92 -3.39
N TYR A 232 -18.52 17.83 -4.04
CA TYR A 232 -18.63 19.21 -3.57
C TYR A 232 -19.37 19.20 -2.24
N TYR A 233 -18.80 19.89 -1.26
CA TYR A 233 -19.52 20.20 -0.03
C TYR A 233 -20.73 21.06 -0.40
N MET A 234 -21.90 20.74 0.17
CA MET A 234 -23.00 21.68 0.25
C MET A 234 -22.57 22.88 1.11
N THR A 235 -22.04 23.92 0.48
CA THR A 235 -21.96 25.25 1.09
C THR A 235 -23.37 25.83 1.14
N VAL A 236 -24.04 25.54 2.25
CA VAL A 236 -25.18 26.32 2.78
C VAL A 236 -24.72 27.68 3.30
#